data_AF-A0A553ZNJ3-F1
#
_entry.id   AF-A0A553ZNJ3-F1
#
_cell.length_a   1.000
_cell.length_b   1.000
_cell.length_c   1.000
_cell.angle_alpha   90.00
_cell.angle_beta   90.00
_cell.angle_gamma   90.00
#
_symmetry.space_group_name_H-M   'P 1'
#
loop_
_entity.id
_entity.type
_entity.pdbx_description
1 polymer ?
#
loop_
_entity_poly.entity_id
_entity_poly.type
_entity_poly.pdbx_seq_one_letter_code
_entity_poly.pdbx_strand_id
1 'polypeptide(L)'
;MTALRPLTLALTGAALAAALGLGAAHPAAAGPVTPRTTAVSNDALHRTAPGGGWNQDGLHLDAADNAAVDAYAARARTAERSISPQIRAAARLSHAELVGFDQRLKSPDSLKRKVATWMGEERGRTVGQSLSRINDAVRFTLQWPGKRYTAGVTAASALLSSWGNDSTKWSNTWQRRTGYKAVNSGWRAPRSGQLFEVQFHTPESKAAQLETHKLYEEQRLPGTSPERARELQEQQNALFAAVPV
;
A
#
# COMPACT_ATOMS: atom_id res chain seq x y z
N MET A 1 -31.88 7.89 -45.85
CA MET A 1 -31.15 6.88 -45.07
C MET A 1 -29.69 7.28 -45.05
N THR A 2 -29.27 7.83 -43.92
CA THR A 2 -28.05 8.61 -43.70
C THR A 2 -26.93 7.67 -43.29
N ALA A 3 -25.84 7.62 -44.04
CA ALA A 3 -24.64 6.85 -43.67
C ALA A 3 -23.39 7.71 -43.89
N LEU A 4 -23.02 8.46 -42.86
CA LEU A 4 -21.72 9.12 -42.74
C LEU A 4 -20.82 8.21 -41.89
N ARG A 5 -19.77 7.65 -42.50
CA ARG A 5 -18.64 7.02 -41.80
C ARG A 5 -17.62 8.10 -41.43
N PRO A 6 -17.01 8.06 -40.23
CA PRO A 6 -16.09 9.10 -39.79
C PRO A 6 -14.69 8.92 -40.37
N LEU A 7 -14.04 10.07 -40.58
CA LEU A 7 -12.68 10.27 -41.04
C LEU A 7 -11.64 9.67 -40.08
N THR A 8 -10.59 9.12 -40.69
CA THR A 8 -9.28 8.85 -40.09
C THR A 8 -8.50 10.16 -40.03
N LEU A 9 -7.98 10.55 -38.85
CA LEU A 9 -6.96 11.60 -38.75
C LEU A 9 -5.76 11.05 -37.99
N ALA A 10 -4.66 10.89 -38.72
CA ALA A 10 -3.33 10.72 -38.18
C ALA A 10 -2.80 12.07 -37.68
N LEU A 11 -2.13 12.08 -36.53
CA LEU A 11 -1.30 13.20 -36.09
C LEU A 11 0.04 12.66 -35.59
N THR A 12 1.05 12.90 -36.41
CA THR A 12 2.48 12.78 -36.17
C THR A 12 3.02 14.03 -35.47
N GLY A 13 4.06 13.87 -34.65
CA GLY A 13 5.00 14.92 -34.25
C GLY A 13 5.38 14.81 -32.78
N ALA A 14 6.62 15.02 -32.34
CA ALA A 14 7.91 15.21 -32.98
C ALA A 14 8.97 14.96 -31.89
N ALA A 15 10.11 14.39 -32.26
CA ALA A 15 11.27 14.23 -31.39
C ALA A 15 12.03 15.57 -31.27
N LEU A 16 12.58 15.87 -30.09
CA LEU A 16 13.60 16.91 -29.94
C LEU A 16 14.71 16.41 -28.99
N ALA A 17 15.94 16.42 -29.50
CA ALA A 17 17.18 16.13 -28.80
C ALA A 17 18.20 17.26 -29.07
N ALA A 18 18.90 17.71 -28.03
CA ALA A 18 20.22 18.38 -28.01
C ALA A 18 20.62 18.55 -26.52
N ALA A 19 21.72 18.00 -25.96
CA ALA A 19 23.15 18.35 -26.12
C ALA A 19 23.44 19.79 -25.63
N LEU A 20 24.39 20.17 -24.76
CA LEU A 20 25.69 19.68 -24.27
C LEU A 20 26.09 20.48 -22.99
N GLY A 21 27.07 19.99 -22.22
CA GLY A 21 27.80 20.83 -21.25
C GLY A 21 28.77 20.05 -20.36
N LEU A 22 30.02 19.87 -20.83
CA LEU A 22 31.16 19.37 -20.05
C LEU A 22 31.65 20.41 -19.03
N GLY A 23 32.13 19.94 -17.88
CA GLY A 23 32.99 20.68 -16.96
C GLY A 23 33.56 19.75 -15.89
N ALA A 24 34.83 19.37 -16.05
CA ALA A 24 35.56 18.49 -15.14
C ALA A 24 36.26 19.29 -14.02
N ALA A 25 36.25 18.74 -12.79
CA ALA A 25 37.33 18.91 -11.82
C ALA A 25 37.28 17.78 -10.76
N HIS A 26 38.43 17.19 -10.50
CA HIS A 26 38.81 16.33 -9.37
C HIS A 26 40.14 16.91 -8.83
N PRO A 27 40.70 16.49 -7.67
CA PRO A 27 40.19 15.56 -6.65
C PRO A 27 40.34 16.10 -5.21
N ALA A 28 39.73 15.43 -4.22
CA ALA A 28 40.23 15.49 -2.83
C ALA A 28 39.99 14.13 -2.16
N ALA A 29 41.09 13.49 -1.80
CA ALA A 29 41.12 12.22 -1.08
C ALA A 29 40.75 12.43 0.40
N ALA A 30 39.88 11.58 0.92
CA ALA A 30 39.72 11.31 2.35
C ALA A 30 39.36 9.82 2.52
N GLY A 31 40.07 9.14 3.43
CA GLY A 31 40.17 7.69 3.54
C GLY A 31 38.88 6.94 3.94
N PRO A 32 38.96 5.59 4.02
CA PRO A 32 37.80 4.76 4.23
C PRO A 32 37.37 4.81 5.69
N VAL A 33 36.27 5.52 5.99
CA VAL A 33 35.54 5.37 7.24
C VAL A 33 34.48 4.30 7.02
N THR A 34 34.78 3.08 7.46
CA THR A 34 33.80 2.00 7.57
C THR A 34 32.70 2.41 8.56
N PRO A 35 31.42 2.51 8.15
CA PRO A 35 30.33 2.52 9.11
C PRO A 35 30.15 1.08 9.60
N ARG A 36 30.37 0.87 10.89
CA ARG A 36 30.04 -0.37 11.60
C ARG A 36 28.52 -0.44 11.69
N THR A 37 27.87 -0.94 10.64
CA THR A 37 26.44 -1.26 10.65
C THR A 37 26.25 -2.44 11.59
N THR A 38 25.86 -2.18 12.83
CA THR A 38 25.15 -3.19 13.62
C THR A 38 23.77 -3.37 12.98
N ALA A 39 23.75 -4.15 11.90
CA ALA A 39 22.54 -4.76 11.41
C ALA A 39 22.09 -5.71 12.53
N VAL A 40 21.16 -5.25 13.36
CA VAL A 40 20.39 -6.15 14.20
C VAL A 40 19.48 -6.89 13.22
N SER A 41 19.96 -8.03 12.75
CA SER A 41 19.18 -8.98 11.98
C SER A 41 17.94 -9.32 12.80
N ASN A 42 16.78 -8.88 12.33
CA ASN A 42 15.46 -9.28 12.85
C ASN A 42 15.13 -10.74 12.48
N ASP A 43 16.15 -11.58 12.36
CA ASP A 43 16.07 -13.00 12.01
C ASP A 43 15.83 -13.88 13.26
N ALA A 44 15.74 -13.26 14.43
CA ALA A 44 15.40 -13.94 15.66
C ALA A 44 13.87 -13.97 15.85
N LEU A 45 13.33 -15.19 15.79
CA LEU A 45 11.96 -15.65 16.11
C LEU A 45 11.03 -15.97 14.92
N HIS A 46 11.56 -16.43 13.79
CA HIS A 46 10.76 -17.24 12.87
C HIS A 46 10.65 -18.68 13.41
N ARG A 47 9.79 -18.90 14.41
CA ARG A 47 9.43 -20.27 14.83
C ARG A 47 8.39 -20.82 13.86
N THR A 48 8.84 -21.42 12.77
CA THR A 48 8.05 -22.45 12.08
C THR A 48 7.71 -23.52 13.11
N ALA A 49 6.44 -23.72 13.44
CA ALA A 49 6.04 -24.74 14.38
C ALA A 49 6.47 -26.12 13.83
N PRO A 50 6.96 -27.05 14.67
CA PRO A 50 7.24 -28.42 14.21
C PRO A 50 5.94 -28.99 13.62
N GLY A 51 5.95 -29.25 12.30
CA GLY A 51 4.76 -29.62 11.53
C GLY A 51 4.36 -28.64 10.42
N GLY A 52 5.02 -27.49 10.27
CA GLY A 52 4.79 -26.56 9.15
C GLY A 52 3.58 -25.63 9.32
N GLY A 53 2.92 -25.66 10.48
CA GLY A 53 1.90 -24.68 10.87
C GLY A 53 2.50 -23.36 11.37
N TRP A 54 1.63 -22.37 11.60
CA TRP A 54 2.01 -21.05 12.10
C TRP A 54 1.26 -20.71 13.39
N ASN A 55 1.94 -20.07 14.34
CA ASN A 55 1.38 -19.64 15.63
C ASN A 55 1.95 -18.29 16.03
N GLN A 56 1.09 -17.32 16.35
CA GLN A 56 1.48 -16.02 16.92
C GLN A 56 0.32 -15.39 17.68
N ASP A 57 0.55 -14.85 18.88
CA ASP A 57 -0.43 -14.08 19.66
C ASP A 57 -1.78 -14.79 19.88
N GLY A 58 -1.76 -16.12 20.08
CA GLY A 58 -2.96 -16.94 20.26
C GLY A 58 -3.71 -17.29 18.95
N LEU A 59 -3.21 -16.84 17.80
CA LEU A 59 -3.71 -17.20 16.48
C LEU A 59 -2.92 -18.36 15.90
N HIS A 60 -3.61 -19.23 15.17
CA HIS A 60 -3.05 -20.43 14.57
C HIS A 60 -3.49 -20.61 13.11
N LEU A 61 -2.60 -21.14 12.28
CA LEU A 61 -2.93 -21.77 11.00
C LEU A 61 -2.30 -23.16 10.98
N ASP A 62 -3.07 -24.15 10.52
CA ASP A 62 -2.52 -25.47 10.27
C ASP A 62 -1.49 -25.43 9.11
N ALA A 63 -0.83 -26.56 8.85
CA ALA A 63 0.21 -26.63 7.83
C ALA A 63 -0.29 -26.31 6.41
N ALA A 64 -1.51 -26.74 6.07
CA ALA A 64 -2.07 -26.55 4.73
C ALA A 64 -2.48 -25.09 4.51
N ASP A 65 -3.15 -24.50 5.50
CA ASP A 65 -3.55 -23.09 5.47
C ASP A 65 -2.33 -22.17 5.48
N ASN A 66 -1.32 -22.47 6.31
CA ASN A 66 -0.07 -21.71 6.33
C ASN A 66 0.63 -21.75 4.96
N ALA A 67 0.75 -22.93 4.35
CA ALA A 67 1.32 -23.07 3.01
C ALA A 67 0.53 -22.31 1.94
N ALA A 68 -0.81 -22.28 2.03
CA ALA A 68 -1.65 -21.50 1.12
C ALA A 68 -1.41 -19.99 1.24
N VAL A 69 -1.20 -19.48 2.46
CA VAL A 69 -0.85 -18.07 2.70
C VAL A 69 0.54 -17.75 2.16
N ASP A 70 1.53 -18.61 2.37
CA ASP A 70 2.88 -18.42 1.84
C ASP A 70 2.90 -18.42 0.31
N ALA A 71 2.16 -19.35 -0.32
CA ALA A 71 1.98 -19.38 -1.77
C ALA A 71 1.30 -18.10 -2.29
N TYR A 72 0.31 -17.58 -1.57
CA TYR A 72 -0.32 -16.31 -1.91
C TYR A 72 0.66 -15.12 -1.80
N ALA A 73 1.46 -15.06 -0.73
CA ALA A 73 2.46 -14.01 -0.55
C ALA A 73 3.51 -14.01 -1.69
N ALA A 74 3.94 -15.19 -2.13
CA ALA A 74 4.85 -15.35 -3.27
C ALA A 74 4.22 -14.86 -4.59
N ARG A 75 2.94 -15.18 -4.85
CA ARG A 75 2.21 -14.66 -6.02
C ARG A 75 2.06 -13.15 -5.98
N ALA A 76 1.71 -12.58 -4.83
CA ALA A 76 1.60 -11.14 -4.63
C ALA A 76 2.93 -10.42 -4.91
N ARG A 77 4.05 -10.96 -4.41
CA ARG A 77 5.41 -10.45 -4.69
C ARG A 77 5.77 -10.51 -6.17
N THR A 78 5.37 -11.58 -6.86
CA THR A 78 5.61 -11.71 -8.31
C THR A 78 4.80 -10.69 -9.09
N ALA A 79 3.51 -10.55 -8.77
CA ALA A 79 2.61 -9.59 -9.41
C ALA A 79 3.06 -8.13 -9.18
N GLU A 80 3.51 -7.80 -7.96
CA GLU A 80 3.99 -6.46 -7.59
C GLU A 80 5.06 -5.92 -8.55
N ARG A 81 5.96 -6.78 -9.07
CA ARG A 81 7.00 -6.37 -10.03
C ARG A 81 6.43 -5.73 -11.29
N SER A 82 5.21 -6.10 -11.68
CA SER A 82 4.51 -5.51 -12.82
C SER A 82 3.62 -4.32 -12.46
N ILE A 83 3.17 -4.22 -11.20
CA ILE A 83 2.29 -3.15 -10.71
C ILE A 83 3.11 -1.90 -10.35
N SER A 84 4.25 -2.08 -9.69
CA SER A 84 5.10 -0.98 -9.23
C SER A 84 5.55 0.01 -10.30
N PRO A 85 5.97 -0.42 -11.52
CA PRO A 85 6.28 0.52 -12.60
C PRO A 85 5.09 1.40 -12.99
N GLN A 86 3.88 0.83 -13.04
CA GLN A 86 2.67 1.59 -13.34
C GLN A 86 2.38 2.61 -12.24
N ILE A 87 2.48 2.23 -10.96
CA ILE A 87 2.27 3.16 -9.85
C ILE A 87 3.29 4.29 -9.84
N ARG A 88 4.57 3.99 -10.12
CA ARG A 88 5.62 5.02 -10.25
C ARG A 88 5.35 5.96 -11.41
N ALA A 89 4.86 5.44 -12.54
CA ALA A 89 4.45 6.26 -13.68
C ALA A 89 3.24 7.13 -13.36
N ALA A 90 2.20 6.56 -12.73
CA ALA A 90 1.02 7.29 -12.28
C ALA A 90 1.41 8.42 -11.34
N ALA A 91 2.23 8.12 -10.32
CA ALA A 91 2.75 9.13 -9.39
C ALA A 91 3.45 10.28 -10.11
N ARG A 92 4.36 9.99 -11.05
CA ARG A 92 5.07 11.03 -11.81
C ARG A 92 4.13 11.88 -12.66
N LEU A 93 3.25 11.25 -13.43
CA LEU A 93 2.33 11.91 -14.36
C LEU A 93 1.22 12.69 -13.65
N SER A 94 0.80 12.24 -12.47
CA SER A 94 -0.15 12.96 -11.62
C SER A 94 0.52 13.92 -10.65
N HIS A 95 1.86 14.05 -10.67
CA HIS A 95 2.65 14.84 -9.72
C HIS A 95 2.42 14.49 -8.24
N ALA A 96 2.29 13.21 -7.95
CA ALA A 96 2.24 12.67 -6.60
C ALA A 96 3.65 12.36 -6.08
N GLU A 97 3.82 12.47 -4.77
CA GLU A 97 4.89 11.77 -4.06
C GLU A 97 4.45 10.33 -3.77
N LEU A 98 5.32 9.36 -4.06
CA LEU A 98 5.11 7.94 -3.74
C LEU A 98 5.82 7.62 -2.43
N VAL A 99 5.06 7.64 -1.33
CA VAL A 99 5.61 7.50 0.04
C VAL A 99 5.53 6.06 0.53
N GLY A 100 6.51 5.66 1.34
CA GLY A 100 6.52 4.33 1.98
C GLY A 100 6.66 3.15 1.02
N PHE A 101 7.27 3.36 -0.16
CA PHE A 101 7.38 2.32 -1.20
C PHE A 101 8.08 1.03 -0.72
N ASP A 102 8.98 1.11 0.25
CA ASP A 102 9.64 -0.08 0.81
C ASP A 102 8.67 -0.99 1.58
N GLN A 103 7.53 -0.46 2.01
CA GLN A 103 6.46 -1.20 2.72
C GLN A 103 5.34 -1.69 1.79
N ARG A 104 5.54 -1.62 0.46
CA ARG A 104 4.52 -1.95 -0.54
C ARG A 104 4.04 -3.40 -0.50
N LEU A 105 4.86 -4.31 0.02
CA LEU A 105 4.48 -5.71 0.25
C LEU A 105 4.18 -5.92 1.72
N LYS A 106 3.03 -6.53 2.00
CA LYS A 106 2.71 -6.98 3.36
C LYS A 106 3.62 -8.15 3.74
N SER A 107 4.09 -8.19 5.00
CA SER A 107 4.92 -9.31 5.46
C SER A 107 4.10 -10.62 5.50
N PRO A 108 4.73 -11.78 5.27
CA PRO A 108 4.06 -13.08 5.38
C PRO A 108 3.35 -13.26 6.72
N ASP A 109 4.01 -12.97 7.85
CA ASP A 109 3.39 -13.08 9.18
C ASP A 109 2.18 -12.17 9.36
N SER A 110 2.19 -10.98 8.76
CA SER A 110 1.02 -10.10 8.79
C SER A 110 -0.13 -10.59 7.92
N LEU A 111 0.15 -11.34 6.85
CA LEU A 111 -0.89 -12.01 6.07
C LEU A 111 -1.46 -13.20 6.87
N LYS A 112 -0.59 -14.02 7.48
CA LYS A 112 -0.99 -15.17 8.30
C LYS A 112 -1.87 -14.75 9.46
N ARG A 113 -1.45 -13.73 10.22
CA ARG A 113 -2.24 -13.14 11.30
C ARG A 113 -3.62 -12.69 10.82
N LYS A 114 -3.68 -11.93 9.73
CA LYS A 114 -4.95 -11.42 9.17
C LYS A 114 -5.89 -12.54 8.77
N VAL A 115 -5.36 -13.59 8.14
CA VAL A 115 -6.14 -14.76 7.72
C VAL A 115 -6.64 -15.55 8.93
N ALA A 116 -5.76 -15.82 9.90
CA ALA A 116 -6.11 -16.54 11.13
C ALA A 116 -7.16 -15.79 11.96
N THR A 117 -7.02 -14.47 12.11
CA THR A 117 -8.02 -13.62 12.77
C THR A 117 -9.39 -13.76 12.11
N TRP A 118 -9.46 -13.61 10.79
CA TRP A 118 -10.72 -13.73 10.05
C TRP A 118 -11.36 -15.11 10.13
N MET A 119 -10.55 -16.18 10.15
CA MET A 119 -11.05 -17.54 10.32
C MET A 119 -11.56 -17.80 11.74
N GLY A 120 -10.96 -17.17 12.75
CA GLY A 120 -11.43 -17.24 14.13
C GLY A 120 -12.70 -16.43 14.40
N GLU A 121 -12.83 -15.25 13.78
CA GLU A 121 -13.99 -14.36 13.95
C GLU A 121 -15.22 -14.83 13.16
N GLU A 122 -15.03 -15.42 11.98
CA GLU A 122 -16.12 -15.80 11.08
C GLU A 122 -16.24 -17.32 10.94
N ARG A 123 -17.24 -17.89 11.64
CA ARG A 123 -17.50 -19.33 11.61
C ARG A 123 -17.63 -19.86 10.18
N GLY A 124 -16.84 -20.87 9.85
CA GLY A 124 -16.87 -21.54 8.55
C GLY A 124 -16.11 -20.82 7.42
N ARG A 125 -15.45 -19.69 7.70
CA ARG A 125 -14.58 -19.04 6.72
C ARG A 125 -13.34 -19.90 6.45
N THR A 126 -13.05 -20.12 5.17
CA THR A 126 -11.85 -20.86 4.73
C THR A 126 -10.68 -19.94 4.43
N VAL A 127 -9.46 -20.49 4.41
CA VAL A 127 -8.24 -19.77 3.97
C VAL A 127 -8.43 -19.14 2.57
N GLY A 128 -9.05 -19.87 1.63
CA GLY A 128 -9.27 -19.39 0.27
C GLY A 128 -10.23 -18.20 0.21
N GLN A 129 -11.30 -18.23 1.01
CA GLN A 129 -12.23 -17.10 1.14
C GLN A 129 -11.54 -15.89 1.80
N SER A 130 -10.69 -16.10 2.80
CA SER A 130 -9.87 -15.03 3.39
C SER A 130 -8.94 -14.40 2.35
N LEU A 131 -8.13 -15.23 1.67
CA LEU A 131 -7.14 -14.76 0.70
C LEU A 131 -7.77 -14.00 -0.48
N SER A 132 -8.94 -14.42 -0.96
CA SER A 132 -9.63 -13.73 -2.07
C SER A 132 -10.13 -12.32 -1.71
N ARG A 133 -10.30 -12.02 -0.42
CA ARG A 133 -10.71 -10.70 0.10
C ARG A 133 -9.52 -9.78 0.41
N ILE A 134 -8.29 -10.30 0.46
CA ILE A 134 -7.11 -9.48 0.72
C ILE A 134 -6.78 -8.65 -0.52
N ASN A 135 -6.85 -7.33 -0.34
CA ASN A 135 -6.50 -6.33 -1.36
C ASN A 135 -5.21 -5.56 -1.02
N ASP A 136 -4.73 -5.64 0.22
CA ASP A 136 -3.60 -4.84 0.74
C ASP A 136 -2.29 -5.65 0.86
N ALA A 137 -2.21 -6.82 0.21
CA ALA A 137 -0.98 -7.59 0.12
C ALA A 137 0.09 -6.86 -0.72
N VAL A 138 -0.36 -6.16 -1.76
CA VAL A 138 0.39 -5.17 -2.53
C VAL A 138 -0.31 -3.83 -2.31
N ARG A 139 0.39 -2.81 -1.81
CA ARG A 139 -0.21 -1.53 -1.46
C ARG A 139 0.73 -0.37 -1.73
N PHE A 140 0.16 0.77 -2.12
CA PHE A 140 0.91 1.99 -2.39
C PHE A 140 0.23 3.18 -1.74
N THR A 141 1.00 4.23 -1.47
CA THR A 141 0.48 5.51 -1.01
C THR A 141 0.95 6.61 -1.94
N LEU A 142 0.01 7.31 -2.55
CA LEU A 142 0.26 8.52 -3.31
C LEU A 142 -0.17 9.74 -2.50
N GLN A 143 0.68 10.76 -2.50
CA GLN A 143 0.51 11.96 -1.70
C GLN A 143 0.57 13.22 -2.56
N TRP A 144 -0.33 14.16 -2.31
CA TRP A 144 -0.36 15.46 -2.96
C TRP A 144 -0.62 16.58 -1.95
N PRO A 145 -0.09 17.79 -2.16
CA PRO A 145 -0.54 18.97 -1.39
C PRO A 145 -2.05 19.14 -1.51
N GLY A 146 -2.73 19.63 -0.45
CA GLY A 146 -4.19 19.72 -0.39
C GLY A 146 -4.83 20.38 -1.61
N LYS A 147 -4.27 21.50 -2.10
CA LYS A 147 -4.76 22.23 -3.29
C LYS A 147 -4.73 21.41 -4.59
N ARG A 148 -3.90 20.37 -4.67
CA ARG A 148 -3.73 19.49 -5.85
C ARG A 148 -4.33 18.11 -5.65
N TYR A 149 -4.86 17.81 -4.45
CA TYR A 149 -5.29 16.48 -4.06
C TYR A 149 -6.32 15.89 -5.02
N THR A 150 -7.45 16.57 -5.22
CA THR A 150 -8.55 16.06 -6.05
C THR A 150 -8.11 15.83 -7.50
N ALA A 151 -7.42 16.80 -8.09
CA ALA A 151 -6.91 16.67 -9.46
C ALA A 151 -5.89 15.52 -9.59
N GLY A 152 -5.00 15.36 -8.60
CA GLY A 152 -4.03 14.28 -8.53
C GLY A 152 -4.67 12.91 -8.44
N VAL A 153 -5.67 12.75 -7.56
CA VAL A 153 -6.45 11.51 -7.40
C VAL A 153 -7.15 11.14 -8.70
N THR A 154 -7.82 12.11 -9.34
CA THR A 154 -8.50 11.89 -10.63
C THR A 154 -7.51 11.46 -11.71
N ALA A 155 -6.38 12.15 -11.85
CA ALA A 155 -5.37 11.85 -12.86
C ALA A 155 -4.73 10.46 -12.65
N ALA A 156 -4.28 10.14 -11.43
CA ALA A 156 -3.66 8.86 -11.13
C ALA A 156 -4.63 7.69 -11.37
N SER A 157 -5.89 7.85 -10.96
CA SER A 157 -6.91 6.81 -11.13
C SER A 157 -7.29 6.62 -12.59
N ALA A 158 -7.40 7.70 -13.36
CA ALA A 158 -7.64 7.61 -14.80
C ALA A 158 -6.50 6.89 -15.53
N LEU A 159 -5.24 7.17 -15.17
CA LEU A 159 -4.07 6.47 -15.72
C LEU A 159 -4.13 4.97 -15.41
N LEU A 160 -4.36 4.59 -14.15
CA LEU A 160 -4.47 3.18 -13.75
C LEU A 160 -5.57 2.44 -14.51
N SER A 161 -6.75 3.05 -14.64
CA SER A 161 -7.84 2.51 -15.45
C SER A 161 -7.46 2.38 -16.93
N SER A 162 -6.82 3.40 -17.51
CA SER A 162 -6.41 3.39 -18.93
C SER A 162 -5.37 2.31 -19.26
N TRP A 163 -4.60 1.87 -18.27
CA TRP A 163 -3.67 0.75 -18.38
C TRP A 163 -4.30 -0.62 -18.08
N GLY A 164 -5.63 -0.66 -17.95
CA GLY A 164 -6.41 -1.88 -17.81
C GLY A 164 -6.52 -2.40 -16.37
N ASN A 165 -6.25 -1.58 -15.35
CA ASN A 165 -6.51 -1.98 -13.97
C ASN A 165 -7.98 -1.74 -13.62
N ASP A 166 -8.70 -2.80 -13.25
CA ASP A 166 -10.11 -2.66 -12.88
C ASP A 166 -10.24 -2.16 -11.44
N SER A 167 -11.01 -1.10 -11.24
CA SER A 167 -11.36 -0.62 -9.91
C SER A 167 -12.31 -1.62 -9.23
N THR A 168 -11.95 -2.07 -8.02
CA THR A 168 -12.71 -3.04 -7.23
C THR A 168 -13.33 -2.45 -5.97
N LYS A 169 -12.80 -1.33 -5.47
CA LYS A 169 -13.27 -0.69 -4.24
C LYS A 169 -12.89 0.78 -4.20
N TRP A 170 -13.78 1.60 -3.64
CA TRP A 170 -13.49 2.97 -3.23
C TRP A 170 -14.03 3.22 -1.82
N SER A 171 -13.22 3.89 -0.99
CA SER A 171 -13.61 4.34 0.33
C SER A 171 -13.07 5.74 0.55
N ASN A 172 -13.94 6.73 0.43
CA ASN A 172 -13.63 8.14 0.71
C ASN A 172 -14.07 8.48 2.14
N THR A 173 -13.13 8.94 2.97
CA THR A 173 -13.39 9.24 4.39
C THR A 173 -13.21 10.72 4.74
N TRP A 174 -12.96 11.60 3.77
CA TRP A 174 -12.72 13.02 4.01
C TRP A 174 -13.86 13.73 4.75
N GLN A 175 -15.11 13.38 4.43
CA GLN A 175 -16.31 13.97 5.04
C GLN A 175 -16.67 13.40 6.42
N ARG A 176 -15.96 12.40 6.92
CA ARG A 176 -16.24 11.86 8.27
C ARG A 176 -15.85 12.88 9.32
N ARG A 177 -16.71 13.12 10.32
CA ARG A 177 -16.41 14.07 11.41
C ARG A 177 -15.16 13.68 12.21
N THR A 178 -14.98 12.38 12.43
CA THR A 178 -13.85 11.82 13.18
C THR A 178 -13.23 10.64 12.44
N GLY A 179 -12.00 10.31 12.82
CA GLY A 179 -11.26 9.17 12.29
C GLY A 179 -10.56 9.45 10.96
N TYR A 180 -10.00 8.36 10.43
CA TYR A 180 -9.09 8.36 9.28
C TYR A 180 -9.53 9.23 8.10
N LYS A 181 -8.58 9.98 7.52
CA LYS A 181 -8.79 10.94 6.41
C LYS A 181 -7.99 10.55 5.17
N ALA A 182 -8.61 9.85 4.23
CA ALA A 182 -8.00 9.52 2.95
C ALA A 182 -9.06 9.05 1.94
N VAL A 183 -8.59 8.74 0.74
CA VAL A 183 -9.30 7.83 -0.15
C VAL A 183 -8.50 6.54 -0.29
N ASN A 184 -9.13 5.40 0.04
CA ASN A 184 -8.56 4.08 -0.21
C ASN A 184 -9.24 3.47 -1.42
N SER A 185 -8.44 3.08 -2.41
CA SER A 185 -8.91 2.45 -3.64
C SER A 185 -8.33 1.06 -3.80
N GLY A 186 -9.15 0.12 -4.27
CA GLY A 186 -8.75 -1.24 -4.60
C GLY A 186 -8.76 -1.42 -6.11
N TRP A 187 -7.77 -2.14 -6.63
CA TRP A 187 -7.56 -2.35 -8.06
C TRP A 187 -7.21 -3.80 -8.34
N ARG A 188 -7.54 -4.29 -9.54
CA ARG A 188 -7.15 -5.61 -10.04
C ARG A 188 -6.21 -5.46 -11.21
N ALA A 189 -5.00 -6.01 -11.09
CA ALA A 189 -4.02 -6.00 -12.17
C ALA A 189 -4.45 -6.93 -13.32
N PRO A 190 -4.45 -6.49 -14.59
CA PRO A 190 -5.08 -7.21 -15.70
C PRO A 190 -4.44 -8.56 -16.03
N ARG A 191 -3.11 -8.68 -15.87
CA ARG A 191 -2.39 -9.91 -16.25
C ARG A 191 -2.35 -10.97 -15.15
N SER A 192 -2.12 -10.55 -13.91
CA SER A 192 -1.99 -11.48 -12.78
C SER A 192 -3.30 -11.71 -12.04
N GLY A 193 -4.30 -10.85 -12.25
CA GLY A 193 -5.53 -10.82 -11.44
C GLY A 193 -5.31 -10.40 -9.99
N GLN A 194 -4.08 -10.05 -9.60
CA GLN A 194 -3.72 -9.67 -8.24
C GLN A 194 -4.45 -8.39 -7.84
N LEU A 195 -5.09 -8.42 -6.67
CA LEU A 195 -5.63 -7.23 -6.04
C LEU A 195 -4.51 -6.41 -5.42
N PHE A 196 -4.57 -5.10 -5.58
CA PHE A 196 -3.68 -4.16 -4.91
C PHE A 196 -4.45 -2.92 -4.43
N GLU A 197 -3.93 -2.27 -3.40
CA GLU A 197 -4.49 -1.05 -2.83
C GLU A 197 -3.67 0.17 -3.24
N VAL A 198 -4.35 1.27 -3.52
CA VAL A 198 -3.72 2.59 -3.61
C VAL A 198 -4.44 3.55 -2.66
N GLN A 199 -3.69 4.07 -1.69
CA GLN A 199 -4.15 5.05 -0.73
C GLN A 199 -3.77 6.44 -1.20
N PHE A 200 -4.70 7.38 -1.11
CA PHE A 200 -4.52 8.76 -1.54
C PHE A 200 -4.57 9.68 -0.33
N HIS A 201 -3.46 10.37 -0.06
CA HIS A 201 -3.29 11.22 1.12
C HIS A 201 -2.87 12.66 0.77
N THR A 202 -3.08 13.58 1.71
CA THR A 202 -2.29 14.81 1.81
C THR A 202 -1.13 14.57 2.80
N PRO A 203 -0.08 15.42 2.83
CA PRO A 203 0.99 15.29 3.82
C PRO A 203 0.47 15.24 5.26
N GLU A 204 -0.49 16.12 5.59
CA GLU A 204 -1.09 16.23 6.92
C GLU A 204 -1.88 14.97 7.27
N SER A 205 -2.67 14.45 6.32
CA SER A 205 -3.46 13.24 6.57
C SER A 205 -2.59 11.98 6.64
N LYS A 206 -1.46 11.94 5.95
CA LYS A 206 -0.46 10.86 6.06
C LYS A 206 0.28 10.92 7.39
N ALA A 207 0.70 12.10 7.83
CA ALA A 207 1.34 12.30 9.13
C ALA A 207 0.42 11.84 10.27
N ALA A 208 -0.85 12.27 10.24
CA ALA A 208 -1.85 11.81 11.20
C ALA A 208 -2.04 10.29 11.17
N GLN A 209 -2.03 9.65 9.99
CA GLN A 209 -2.07 8.19 9.90
C GLN A 209 -0.85 7.53 10.57
N LEU A 210 0.36 8.02 10.36
CA LEU A 210 1.56 7.42 10.93
C LEU A 210 1.58 7.50 12.46
N GLU A 211 1.09 8.61 13.02
CA GLU A 211 0.98 8.79 14.47
C GLU A 211 -0.13 7.92 15.06
N THR A 212 -1.33 7.97 14.46
CA THR A 212 -2.48 7.18 14.89
C THR A 212 -2.25 5.68 14.76
N HIS A 213 -1.42 5.22 13.82
CA HIS A 213 -1.10 3.80 13.67
C HIS A 213 -0.45 3.22 14.93
N LYS A 214 0.42 3.97 15.62
CA LYS A 214 1.05 3.52 16.88
C LYS A 214 -0.01 3.33 17.98
N LEU A 215 -0.94 4.28 18.07
CA LEU A 215 -2.03 4.25 19.04
C LEU A 215 -3.00 3.09 18.75
N TYR A 216 -3.29 2.84 17.47
CA TYR A 216 -4.12 1.73 17.04
C TYR A 216 -3.48 0.36 17.35
N GLU A 217 -2.17 0.23 17.15
CA GLU A 217 -1.43 -1.00 17.46
C GLU A 217 -1.47 -1.33 18.95
N GLU A 218 -1.44 -0.33 19.83
CA GLU A 218 -1.67 -0.50 21.27
C GLU A 218 -3.14 -0.80 21.58
N GLN A 219 -4.08 -0.04 20.99
CA GLN A 219 -5.51 -0.17 21.26
C GLN A 219 -6.05 -1.57 20.97
N ARG A 220 -5.53 -2.24 19.93
CA ARG A 220 -6.00 -3.56 19.50
C ARG A 220 -5.42 -4.73 20.31
N LEU A 221 -4.48 -4.51 21.22
CA LEU A 221 -3.90 -5.58 22.02
C LEU A 221 -4.97 -6.15 22.96
N PRO A 222 -5.05 -7.49 23.15
CA PRO A 222 -6.02 -8.10 24.07
C PRO A 222 -5.90 -7.62 25.53
N GLY A 223 -4.72 -7.14 25.93
CA GLY A 223 -4.45 -6.65 27.29
C GLY A 223 -4.78 -5.17 27.51
N THR A 224 -5.24 -4.45 26.49
CA THR A 224 -5.57 -3.02 26.63
C THR A 224 -6.91 -2.86 27.32
N SER A 225 -6.94 -2.14 28.45
CA SER A 225 -8.18 -1.93 29.21
C SER A 225 -9.20 -1.10 28.42
N PRO A 226 -10.51 -1.24 28.71
CA PRO A 226 -11.54 -0.42 28.06
C PRO A 226 -11.32 1.08 28.21
N GLU A 227 -10.84 1.54 29.37
CA GLU A 227 -10.53 2.95 29.66
C GLU A 227 -9.39 3.41 28.77
N ARG A 228 -8.30 2.64 28.72
CA ARG A 228 -7.14 2.95 27.87
C ARG A 228 -7.52 2.94 26.38
N ALA A 229 -8.35 2.00 25.95
CA ALA A 229 -8.84 1.96 24.58
C ALA A 229 -9.66 3.20 24.21
N ARG A 230 -10.46 3.75 25.14
CA ARG A 230 -11.19 5.01 24.94
C ARG A 230 -10.25 6.20 24.82
N GLU A 231 -9.25 6.31 25.71
CA GLU A 231 -8.23 7.37 25.62
C GLU A 231 -7.47 7.34 24.28
N LEU A 232 -7.01 6.15 23.86
CA LEU A 232 -6.34 5.97 22.58
C LEU A 232 -7.24 6.34 21.41
N GLN A 233 -8.53 6.03 21.49
CA GLN A 233 -9.50 6.39 20.46
C GLN A 233 -9.74 7.90 20.38
N GLU A 234 -9.81 8.59 21.51
CA GLU A 234 -9.94 10.04 21.59
C GLU A 234 -8.70 10.75 21.01
N GLN A 235 -7.50 10.28 21.37
CA GLN A 235 -6.24 10.79 20.80
C GLN A 235 -6.19 10.62 19.28
N GLN A 236 -6.56 9.44 18.77
CA GLN A 236 -6.63 9.22 17.32
C GLN A 236 -7.63 10.15 16.63
N ASN A 237 -8.80 10.36 17.24
CA ASN A 237 -9.81 11.26 16.71
C ASN A 237 -9.33 12.72 16.69
N ALA A 238 -8.62 13.17 17.73
CA ALA A 238 -8.05 14.50 17.79
C ALA A 238 -6.99 14.73 16.70
N LEU A 239 -6.10 13.77 16.48
CA LEU A 239 -5.08 13.83 15.43
C LEU A 239 -5.70 13.95 14.03
N PHE A 240 -6.73 13.16 13.73
CA PHE A 240 -7.40 13.26 12.43
C PHE A 240 -8.33 14.48 12.31
N ALA A 241 -8.86 15.01 13.41
CA ALA A 241 -9.65 16.24 13.40
C ALA A 241 -8.81 17.47 13.05
N ALA A 242 -7.50 17.44 13.34
CA ALA A 242 -6.55 18.49 12.98
C ALA A 242 -6.14 18.50 11.50
N VAL A 243 -6.52 17.48 10.71
CA VAL A 243 -6.21 17.39 9.28
C VAL A 243 -7.08 18.40 8.51
N PRO A 244 -6.47 19.33 7.73
CA PRO A 244 -7.23 20.24 6.87
C PRO A 244 -8.07 19.50 5.83
N VAL A 245 -9.31 19.96 5.62
CA VAL A 245 -10.27 19.40 4.64
C VAL A 245 -10.60 20.39 3.54
#